data_AF-A0A818QXH8-F1
#
_entry.id   AF-A0A818QXH8-F1
#
_cell.length_a   1.000
_cell.length_b   1.000
_cell.length_c   1.000
_cell.angle_alpha   90.00
_cell.angle_beta   90.00
_cell.angle_gamma   90.00
#
_symmetry.space_group_name_H-M   'P 1'
#
loop_
_entity.id
_entity.type
_entity.pdbx_description
1 polymer ?
#
loop_
_entity_poly.entity_id
_entity_poly.type
_entity_poly.pdbx_seq_one_letter_code
_entity_poly.pdbx_strand_id
1 'polypeptide(L)'
;MAHAFFNLNQRFHNLLTNSTLLIKINLSSISKSALQRYYKDIIIRNRHRINLLRLSNLFIYDHSAFLLFHKILKFRRLETLILDNIESYCLENLLYQLTSSPFLSSLIITSVIDNVINKNTIYRQIFRLPALKYCKLSLKGSVHPDPLPVATNEYSPVEHLIINNTVRCEQLNSLISYVPQLRRLSFYSLHKSYRK
;
A
#
# COMPACT_ATOMS: atom_id res chain seq x y z
N MET A 1 41.80 -8.87 -17.17
CA MET A 1 40.37 -9.10 -16.85
C MET A 1 39.93 -8.57 -15.47
N ALA A 2 40.72 -8.70 -14.39
CA ALA A 2 40.31 -8.26 -13.04
C ALA A 2 39.98 -6.75 -12.89
N HIS A 3 40.68 -5.86 -13.62
CA HIS A 3 40.47 -4.41 -13.53
C HIS A 3 39.15 -3.93 -14.19
N ALA A 4 38.67 -4.63 -15.22
CA ALA A 4 37.40 -4.30 -15.87
C ALA A 4 36.22 -4.53 -14.91
N PHE A 5 36.26 -5.63 -14.15
CA PHE A 5 35.27 -5.90 -13.11
C PHE A 5 35.37 -4.93 -11.93
N PHE A 6 36.58 -4.49 -11.55
CA PHE A 6 36.75 -3.49 -10.49
C PHE A 6 36.06 -2.16 -10.83
N ASN A 7 36.28 -1.62 -12.04
CA ASN A 7 35.66 -0.36 -12.47
C ASN A 7 34.14 -0.47 -12.62
N LEU A 8 33.64 -1.62 -13.13
CA LEU A 8 32.21 -1.91 -13.18
C LEU A 8 31.61 -1.96 -11.77
N ASN A 9 32.24 -2.68 -10.85
CA ASN A 9 31.80 -2.77 -9.46
C ASN A 9 31.80 -1.41 -8.77
N GLN A 10 32.79 -0.56 -9.03
CA GLN A 10 32.83 0.80 -8.49
C GLN A 10 31.73 1.69 -9.07
N ARG A 11 31.45 1.60 -10.38
CA ARG A 11 30.31 2.29 -11.00
C ARG A 11 28.97 1.85 -10.42
N PHE A 12 28.76 0.54 -10.24
CA PHE A 12 27.56 0.03 -9.59
C PHE A 12 27.46 0.49 -8.13
N HIS A 13 28.57 0.48 -7.41
CA HIS A 13 28.61 1.00 -6.05
C HIS A 13 28.21 2.48 -6.01
N ASN A 14 28.80 3.32 -6.86
CA ASN A 14 28.48 4.74 -6.95
C ASN A 14 27.02 5.00 -7.37
N LEU A 15 26.43 4.17 -8.24
CA LEU A 15 25.00 4.23 -8.58
C LEU A 15 24.11 3.91 -7.36
N LEU A 16 24.55 2.97 -6.51
CA LEU A 16 23.82 2.58 -5.31
C LEU A 16 23.99 3.57 -4.15
N THR A 17 25.09 4.32 -4.09
CA THR A 17 25.41 5.20 -2.96
C THR A 17 25.22 6.70 -3.23
N ASN A 18 25.52 7.18 -4.45
CA ASN A 18 25.62 8.63 -4.76
C ASN A 18 24.70 9.11 -5.89
N SER A 19 23.83 8.25 -6.41
CA SER A 19 22.95 8.61 -7.53
C SER A 19 21.68 9.35 -7.05
N THR A 20 21.17 10.24 -7.89
CA THR A 20 19.88 10.92 -7.71
C THR A 20 18.69 10.15 -8.27
N LEU A 21 18.95 9.02 -8.95
CA LEU A 21 17.93 8.22 -9.59
C LEU A 21 16.95 7.65 -8.56
N LEU A 22 15.66 7.73 -8.87
CA LEU A 22 14.63 7.12 -8.04
C LEU A 22 14.74 5.59 -8.10
N ILE A 23 14.48 4.96 -6.96
CA ILE A 23 14.61 3.51 -6.81
C ILE A 23 13.23 2.88 -6.66
N LYS A 24 13.00 1.82 -7.42
CA LYS A 24 11.84 0.95 -7.30
C LYS A 24 12.29 -0.37 -6.69
N ILE A 25 11.71 -0.75 -5.56
CA ILE A 25 12.05 -1.98 -4.85
C ILE A 25 10.89 -2.95 -4.94
N ASN A 26 11.20 -4.20 -5.29
CA ASN A 26 10.25 -5.30 -5.27
C ASN A 26 10.78 -6.43 -4.36
N LEU A 27 10.05 -6.71 -3.28
CA LEU A 27 10.37 -7.73 -2.28
C LEU A 27 9.31 -8.83 -2.27
N SER A 28 8.96 -9.36 -3.44
CA SER A 28 7.85 -10.32 -3.56
C SER A 28 8.17 -11.74 -3.06
N SER A 29 9.44 -12.13 -3.05
CA SER A 29 9.86 -13.54 -2.93
C SER A 29 11.10 -13.72 -2.06
N ILE A 30 11.36 -12.79 -1.14
CA ILE A 30 12.58 -12.78 -0.32
C ILE A 30 12.34 -13.49 1.01
N SER A 31 13.30 -14.32 1.45
CA SER A 31 13.25 -14.96 2.77
C SER A 31 13.45 -13.94 3.89
N LYS A 32 13.13 -14.30 5.13
CA LYS A 32 13.24 -13.42 6.31
C LYS A 32 14.65 -12.92 6.57
N SER A 33 15.61 -13.82 6.59
CA SER A 33 17.03 -13.48 6.80
C SER A 33 17.55 -12.59 5.67
N ALA A 34 17.17 -12.88 4.42
CA ALA A 34 17.54 -12.07 3.27
C ALA A 34 16.89 -10.68 3.33
N LEU A 35 15.63 -10.56 3.77
CA LEU A 35 14.96 -9.28 3.92
C LEU A 35 15.64 -8.40 4.97
N GLN A 36 16.02 -8.97 6.12
CA GLN A 36 16.71 -8.21 7.17
C GLN A 36 18.05 -7.66 6.69
N ARG A 37 18.83 -8.47 5.95
CA ARG A 37 20.10 -8.04 5.36
C ARG A 37 19.87 -6.96 4.30
N TYR A 38 18.99 -7.24 3.34
CA TYR A 38 18.63 -6.30 2.27
C TYR A 38 18.11 -4.96 2.82
N TYR A 39 17.31 -5.02 3.88
CA TYR A 39 16.80 -3.83 4.54
C TYR A 39 17.91 -2.97 5.11
N LYS A 40 18.85 -3.56 5.86
CA LYS A 40 19.99 -2.85 6.46
C LYS A 40 20.93 -2.28 5.40
N ASP A 41 21.23 -3.07 4.37
CA ASP A 41 22.29 -2.74 3.43
C ASP A 41 21.81 -1.82 2.30
N ILE A 42 20.57 -1.98 1.84
CA ILE A 42 20.06 -1.29 0.64
C ILE A 42 18.93 -0.32 1.01
N ILE A 43 17.89 -0.78 1.71
CA ILE A 43 16.68 0.03 1.93
C ILE A 43 16.97 1.24 2.83
N ILE A 44 17.62 1.04 3.98
CA ILE A 44 17.90 2.14 4.92
C ILE A 44 18.74 3.23 4.24
N ARG A 45 19.78 2.84 3.50
CA ARG A 45 20.71 3.75 2.84
C ARG A 45 20.03 4.55 1.73
N ASN A 46 19.06 3.94 1.05
CA ASN A 46 18.39 4.53 -0.11
C ASN A 46 16.97 5.06 0.16
N ARG A 47 16.47 5.06 1.40
CA ARG A 47 15.09 5.45 1.74
C ARG A 47 14.63 6.83 1.22
N HIS A 48 15.57 7.74 0.99
CA HIS A 48 15.31 9.08 0.47
C HIS A 48 15.07 9.10 -1.05
N ARG A 49 15.43 8.03 -1.76
CA ARG A 49 15.29 7.85 -3.22
C ARG A 49 14.21 6.85 -3.60
N ILE A 50 13.76 6.00 -2.67
CA ILE A 50 12.77 4.97 -2.97
C ILE A 50 11.42 5.63 -3.21
N ASN A 51 10.91 5.51 -4.43
CA ASN A 51 9.61 6.03 -4.82
C ASN A 51 8.55 4.95 -5.04
N LEU A 52 8.96 3.72 -5.32
CA LEU A 52 8.07 2.57 -5.36
C LEU A 52 8.58 1.47 -4.44
N LEU A 53 7.67 0.96 -3.60
CA LEU A 53 7.92 -0.19 -2.75
C LEU A 53 6.83 -1.22 -2.96
N ARG A 54 7.20 -2.41 -3.46
CA ARG A 54 6.36 -3.59 -3.47
C ARG A 54 6.81 -4.56 -2.41
N LEU A 55 5.89 -4.94 -1.53
CA LEU A 55 6.10 -5.90 -0.46
C LEU A 55 5.12 -7.04 -0.62
N SER A 56 5.61 -8.28 -0.58
CA SER A 56 4.77 -9.46 -0.53
C SER A 56 5.18 -10.37 0.60
N ASN A 57 4.22 -11.13 1.14
CA ASN A 57 4.50 -12.21 2.10
C ASN A 57 5.34 -11.71 3.30
N LEU A 58 5.07 -10.48 3.75
CA LEU A 58 5.75 -9.91 4.91
C LEU A 58 5.43 -10.81 6.11
N PHE A 59 6.47 -11.49 6.58
CA PHE A 59 6.42 -12.75 7.31
C PHE A 59 5.19 -12.92 8.17
N ILE A 60 4.39 -13.91 7.76
CA ILE A 60 2.99 -14.18 8.09
C ILE A 60 2.72 -14.36 9.60
N TYR A 61 3.71 -14.25 10.49
CA TYR A 61 3.52 -14.44 11.94
C TYR A 61 4.52 -13.69 12.83
N ASP A 62 5.23 -12.66 12.32
CA ASP A 62 6.33 -12.06 13.08
C ASP A 62 6.25 -10.54 13.24
N HIS A 63 6.32 -10.08 14.49
CA HIS A 63 6.52 -8.69 14.91
C HIS A 63 7.65 -7.97 14.18
N SER A 64 8.63 -8.69 13.61
CA SER A 64 9.68 -8.06 12.80
C SER A 64 9.17 -7.40 11.50
N ALA A 65 8.05 -7.88 10.92
CA ALA A 65 7.38 -7.21 9.80
C ALA A 65 6.79 -5.86 10.23
N PHE A 66 6.25 -5.78 11.45
CA PHE A 66 5.74 -4.55 12.04
C PHE A 66 6.81 -3.45 12.19
N LEU A 67 8.03 -3.85 12.58
CA LEU A 67 9.17 -2.93 12.65
C LEU A 67 9.62 -2.39 11.29
N LEU A 68 9.39 -3.13 10.19
CA LEU A 68 9.66 -2.64 8.85
C LEU A 68 8.67 -1.53 8.48
N PHE A 69 7.37 -1.71 8.77
CA PHE A 69 6.31 -0.73 8.49
C PHE A 69 6.53 0.61 9.20
N HIS A 70 6.85 0.58 10.50
CA HIS A 70 7.17 1.80 11.26
C HIS A 70 8.30 2.62 10.64
N LYS A 71 9.20 1.99 9.88
CA LYS A 71 10.31 2.66 9.22
C LYS A 71 9.98 3.11 7.80
N ILE A 72 8.90 2.61 7.19
CA ILE A 72 8.38 3.12 5.89
C ILE A 72 8.01 4.60 5.98
N LEU A 73 7.60 5.06 7.16
CA LEU A 73 7.36 6.48 7.47
C LEU A 73 8.54 7.41 7.12
N LYS A 74 9.77 6.87 7.08
CA LYS A 74 10.98 7.66 6.83
C LYS A 74 11.29 7.83 5.34
N PHE A 75 10.42 7.34 4.45
CA PHE A 75 10.63 7.38 3.01
C PHE A 75 10.08 8.71 2.47
N ARG A 76 10.98 9.66 2.23
CA ARG A 76 10.62 11.03 1.85
C ARG A 76 10.10 11.19 0.42
N ARG A 77 10.18 10.15 -0.39
CA ARG A 77 9.80 10.17 -1.81
C ARG A 77 8.88 9.01 -2.20
N LEU A 78 8.33 8.28 -1.23
CA LEU A 78 7.47 7.13 -1.53
C LEU A 78 6.18 7.61 -2.19
N GLU A 79 6.03 7.29 -3.47
CA GLU A 79 4.86 7.65 -4.28
C GLU A 79 3.92 6.45 -4.45
N THR A 80 4.48 5.26 -4.57
CA THR A 80 3.71 4.03 -4.83
C THR A 80 4.03 2.95 -3.81
N LEU A 81 2.99 2.44 -3.15
CA LEU A 81 3.07 1.29 -2.28
C LEU A 81 2.21 0.15 -2.83
N ILE A 82 2.82 -1.02 -3.01
CA ILE A 82 2.14 -2.24 -3.45
C ILE A 82 2.29 -3.28 -2.35
N LEU A 83 1.16 -3.78 -1.86
CA LEU A 83 1.07 -4.78 -0.83
C LEU A 83 0.40 -6.02 -1.41
N ASP A 84 0.96 -7.17 -1.09
CA ASP A 84 0.54 -8.47 -1.61
C ASP A 84 0.69 -9.49 -0.48
N ASN A 85 -0.30 -10.36 -0.29
CA ASN A 85 -0.37 -11.30 0.82
C ASN A 85 0.02 -10.65 2.17
N ILE A 86 -0.71 -9.61 2.56
CA ILE A 86 -0.57 -8.94 3.86
C ILE A 86 -1.70 -9.39 4.81
N GLU A 87 -1.45 -9.46 6.11
CA GLU A 87 -2.51 -9.65 7.10
C GLU A 87 -3.32 -8.38 7.32
N SER A 88 -4.62 -8.49 7.61
CA SER A 88 -5.50 -7.34 7.76
C SER A 88 -5.09 -6.46 8.95
N TYR A 89 -4.68 -7.07 10.08
CA TYR A 89 -4.18 -6.33 11.24
C TYR A 89 -2.92 -5.49 10.92
N CYS A 90 -1.98 -6.07 10.17
CA CYS A 90 -0.78 -5.35 9.73
C CYS A 90 -1.13 -4.21 8.78
N LEU A 91 -2.09 -4.43 7.89
CA LEU A 91 -2.58 -3.43 6.96
C LEU A 91 -3.19 -2.22 7.67
N GLU A 92 -4.07 -2.43 8.65
CA GLU A 92 -4.69 -1.33 9.40
C GLU A 92 -3.65 -0.44 10.12
N ASN A 93 -2.66 -1.08 10.76
CA ASN A 93 -1.58 -0.35 11.42
C ASN A 93 -0.71 0.44 10.42
N LEU A 94 -0.39 -0.16 9.28
CA LEU A 94 0.36 0.49 8.22
C LEU A 94 -0.41 1.68 7.65
N LEU A 95 -1.70 1.53 7.38
CA LEU A 95 -2.54 2.61 6.85
C LEU A 95 -2.59 3.81 7.80
N TYR A 96 -2.72 3.55 9.11
CA TYR A 96 -2.63 4.62 10.13
C TYR A 96 -1.31 5.40 10.00
N GLN A 97 -0.20 4.71 9.82
CA GLN A 97 1.12 5.35 9.65
C GLN A 97 1.21 6.16 8.36
N LEU A 98 0.70 5.63 7.25
CA LEU A 98 0.79 6.26 5.93
C LEU A 98 0.04 7.60 5.81
N THR A 99 -0.84 7.94 6.76
CA THR A 99 -1.49 9.27 6.82
C THR A 99 -0.48 10.42 6.87
N SER A 100 0.70 10.17 7.43
CA SER A 100 1.80 11.13 7.50
C SER A 100 2.70 11.17 6.25
N SER A 101 2.39 10.39 5.20
CA SER A 101 3.18 10.33 3.97
C SER A 101 2.67 11.35 2.94
N PRO A 102 3.39 12.47 2.71
CA PRO A 102 2.88 13.56 1.89
C PRO A 102 2.94 13.28 0.38
N PHE A 103 3.65 12.23 -0.05
CA PHE A 103 3.86 11.93 -1.48
C PHE A 103 3.20 10.64 -1.95
N LEU A 104 2.62 9.85 -1.05
CA LEU A 104 2.00 8.58 -1.40
C LEU A 104 0.74 8.83 -2.25
N SER A 105 0.89 8.70 -3.56
CA SER A 105 -0.15 8.97 -4.55
C SER A 105 -0.81 7.71 -5.09
N SER A 106 -0.17 6.55 -4.91
CA SER A 106 -0.70 5.25 -5.36
C SER A 106 -0.59 4.19 -4.28
N LEU A 107 -1.71 3.55 -3.95
CA LEU A 107 -1.80 2.40 -3.06
C LEU A 107 -2.46 1.22 -3.77
N ILE A 108 -1.78 0.08 -3.77
CA ILE A 108 -2.28 -1.16 -4.39
C ILE A 108 -2.22 -2.28 -3.37
N ILE A 109 -3.37 -2.87 -3.06
CA ILE A 109 -3.51 -4.05 -2.19
C ILE A 109 -4.03 -5.18 -3.06
N THR A 110 -3.16 -6.14 -3.36
CA THR A 110 -3.41 -7.21 -4.33
C THR A 110 -4.16 -8.38 -3.70
N SER A 111 -3.83 -8.69 -2.44
CA SER A 111 -4.48 -9.72 -1.65
C SER A 111 -4.22 -9.48 -0.16
N VAL A 112 -5.17 -9.93 0.65
CA VAL A 112 -5.05 -10.06 2.10
C VAL A 112 -5.07 -11.55 2.43
N ILE A 113 -4.25 -11.98 3.39
CA ILE A 113 -4.12 -13.40 3.74
C ILE A 113 -5.42 -13.90 4.38
N ASP A 114 -5.87 -13.17 5.39
CA ASP A 114 -7.01 -13.44 6.25
C ASP A 114 -8.28 -12.68 5.82
N ASN A 115 -9.40 -13.05 6.43
CA ASN A 115 -10.68 -12.38 6.18
C ASN A 115 -10.71 -11.04 6.92
N VAL A 116 -10.93 -9.96 6.16
CA VAL A 116 -11.11 -8.63 6.77
C VAL A 116 -12.47 -8.57 7.45
N ILE A 117 -12.45 -8.49 8.78
CA ILE A 117 -13.67 -8.38 9.60
C ILE A 117 -14.37 -7.05 9.34
N ASN A 118 -13.62 -5.94 9.30
CA ASN A 118 -14.16 -4.60 9.14
C ASN A 118 -13.52 -3.85 7.95
N LYS A 119 -14.08 -4.05 6.76
CA LYS A 119 -13.63 -3.36 5.53
C LYS A 119 -13.82 -1.83 5.62
N ASN A 120 -14.81 -1.37 6.39
CA ASN A 120 -15.10 0.06 6.55
C ASN A 120 -13.97 0.81 7.24
N THR A 121 -13.34 0.22 8.26
CA THR A 121 -12.16 0.79 8.91
C THR A 121 -11.04 1.02 7.89
N ILE A 122 -10.77 0.01 7.07
CA ILE A 122 -9.76 0.09 6.00
C ILE A 122 -10.09 1.21 5.00
N TYR A 123 -11.33 1.26 4.50
CA TYR A 123 -11.74 2.31 3.57
C TYR A 123 -11.59 3.71 4.17
N ARG A 124 -12.02 3.94 5.41
CA ARG A 124 -11.88 5.26 6.07
C ARG A 124 -10.42 5.67 6.23
N GLN A 125 -9.55 4.73 6.64
CA GLN A 125 -8.12 5.03 6.78
C GLN A 125 -7.48 5.36 5.42
N ILE A 126 -7.83 4.63 4.37
CA ILE A 126 -7.37 4.91 3.00
C ILE A 126 -7.82 6.29 2.54
N PHE A 127 -9.10 6.64 2.75
CA PHE A 127 -9.64 7.92 2.30
C PHE A 127 -9.06 9.12 3.04
N ARG A 128 -8.46 8.90 4.23
CA ARG A 128 -7.70 9.92 4.97
C ARG A 128 -6.26 10.12 4.47
N LEU A 129 -5.79 9.34 3.49
CA LEU A 129 -4.45 9.51 2.95
C LEU A 129 -4.38 10.79 2.08
N PRO A 130 -3.55 11.79 2.46
CA PRO A 130 -3.71 13.17 2.00
C PRO A 130 -3.27 13.43 0.55
N ALA A 131 -2.48 12.53 -0.04
CA ALA A 131 -1.98 12.67 -1.41
C ALA A 131 -2.45 11.54 -2.34
N LEU A 132 -3.31 10.63 -1.85
CA LEU A 132 -3.65 9.40 -2.55
C LEU A 132 -4.59 9.68 -3.73
N LYS A 133 -4.10 9.49 -4.95
CA LYS A 133 -4.87 9.67 -6.19
C LYS A 133 -5.36 8.37 -6.80
N TYR A 134 -4.57 7.30 -6.65
CA TYR A 134 -4.87 5.99 -7.21
C TYR A 134 -4.96 4.95 -6.09
N CYS A 135 -6.07 4.23 -6.03
CA CYS A 135 -6.29 3.17 -5.07
C CYS A 135 -6.84 1.92 -5.75
N LYS A 136 -6.18 0.78 -5.54
CA LYS A 136 -6.67 -0.54 -5.97
C LYS A 136 -6.69 -1.48 -4.77
N LEU A 137 -7.81 -2.13 -4.53
CA LEU A 137 -8.06 -2.94 -3.34
C LEU A 137 -8.61 -4.31 -3.70
N SER A 138 -8.16 -5.34 -2.98
CA SER A 138 -8.61 -6.72 -3.09
C SER A 138 -8.63 -7.32 -1.68
N LEU A 139 -9.77 -7.19 -1.00
CA LEU A 139 -9.93 -7.49 0.43
C LEU A 139 -10.82 -8.72 0.63
N LYS A 140 -10.27 -9.84 1.12
CA LYS A 140 -11.08 -11.03 1.45
C LYS A 140 -12.07 -10.74 2.59
N GLY A 141 -13.13 -11.55 2.66
CA GLY A 141 -14.16 -11.47 3.68
C GLY A 141 -15.56 -11.38 3.08
N SER A 142 -16.47 -12.22 3.58
CA SER A 142 -17.88 -12.34 3.16
C SER A 142 -18.84 -11.49 3.99
N VAL A 143 -18.39 -10.99 5.14
CA VAL A 143 -19.20 -10.10 5.96
C VAL A 143 -19.32 -8.79 5.22
N HIS A 144 -20.56 -8.46 4.87
CA HIS A 144 -20.91 -7.14 4.38
C HIS A 144 -21.20 -6.28 5.60
N PRO A 145 -20.25 -5.44 6.05
CA PRO A 145 -20.52 -4.53 7.15
C PRO A 145 -21.66 -3.58 6.76
N ASP A 146 -22.26 -2.97 7.77
CA ASP A 146 -23.19 -1.86 7.56
C ASP A 146 -22.56 -0.78 6.68
N PRO A 147 -23.33 -0.02 5.91
CA PRO A 147 -22.80 1.08 5.12
C PRO A 147 -21.95 2.05 5.94
N LEU A 148 -20.87 2.56 5.36
CA LEU A 148 -20.16 3.70 5.95
C LEU A 148 -21.13 4.88 6.16
N PRO A 149 -20.93 5.70 7.20
CA PRO A 149 -21.65 6.97 7.27
C PRO A 149 -21.27 7.82 6.06
N VAL A 150 -22.24 8.57 5.54
CA VAL A 150 -22.03 9.52 4.44
C VAL A 150 -21.00 10.56 4.90
N ALA A 151 -20.00 10.82 4.06
CA ALA A 151 -18.97 11.81 4.35
C ALA A 151 -19.59 13.20 4.38
N THR A 152 -19.31 13.95 5.46
CA THR A 152 -19.73 15.35 5.59
C THR A 152 -18.58 16.30 5.31
N ASN A 153 -17.39 16.02 5.85
CA ASN A 153 -16.19 16.88 5.73
C ASN A 153 -14.87 16.09 5.52
N GLU A 154 -14.91 14.76 5.44
CA GLU A 154 -13.73 13.90 5.29
C GLU A 154 -13.53 13.51 3.81
N TYR A 155 -13.14 14.47 2.97
CA TYR A 155 -12.95 14.21 1.53
C TYR A 155 -11.54 13.73 1.21
N SER A 156 -11.48 12.75 0.32
CA SER A 156 -10.28 12.12 -0.17
C SER A 156 -9.91 12.62 -1.57
N PRO A 157 -8.61 12.78 -1.88
CA PRO A 157 -8.14 13.21 -3.21
C PRO A 157 -8.12 12.07 -4.25
N VAL A 158 -8.71 10.90 -3.95
CA VAL A 158 -8.69 9.75 -4.86
C VAL A 158 -9.43 10.08 -6.15
N GLU A 159 -8.71 9.98 -7.27
CA GLU A 159 -9.22 10.18 -8.63
C GLU A 159 -9.56 8.83 -9.29
N HIS A 160 -8.90 7.75 -8.88
CA HIS A 160 -9.06 6.41 -9.45
C HIS A 160 -9.22 5.35 -8.34
N LEU A 161 -10.38 4.71 -8.30
CA LEU A 161 -10.70 3.68 -7.30
C LEU A 161 -11.08 2.37 -7.99
N ILE A 162 -10.36 1.30 -7.65
CA ILE A 162 -10.63 -0.06 -8.12
C ILE A 162 -10.84 -0.97 -6.90
N ILE A 163 -12.04 -1.55 -6.78
CA ILE A 163 -12.39 -2.47 -5.70
C ILE A 163 -12.64 -3.85 -6.30
N ASN A 164 -11.66 -4.75 -6.22
CA ASN A 164 -11.73 -6.12 -6.72
C ASN A 164 -12.53 -7.04 -5.79
N ASN A 165 -13.68 -6.57 -5.33
CA ASN A 165 -14.57 -7.26 -4.42
C ASN A 165 -16.02 -7.01 -4.81
N THR A 166 -16.91 -7.83 -4.28
CA THR A 166 -18.35 -7.57 -4.32
C THR A 166 -18.70 -6.40 -3.40
N VAL A 167 -19.33 -5.36 -3.94
CA VAL A 167 -19.78 -4.17 -3.21
C VAL A 167 -21.30 -4.14 -3.19
N ARG A 168 -21.91 -3.80 -2.05
CA ARG A 168 -23.37 -3.57 -1.98
C ARG A 168 -23.73 -2.19 -2.53
N CYS A 169 -24.88 -2.05 -3.17
CA CYS A 169 -25.35 -0.73 -3.66
C CYS A 169 -25.40 0.33 -2.55
N GLU A 170 -25.88 -0.03 -1.36
CA GLU A 170 -25.96 0.90 -0.21
C GLU A 170 -24.56 1.35 0.24
N GLN A 171 -23.58 0.43 0.24
CA GLN A 171 -22.17 0.74 0.53
C GLN A 171 -21.56 1.67 -0.52
N LEU A 172 -21.94 1.50 -1.79
CA LEU A 172 -21.39 2.27 -2.90
C LEU A 172 -21.66 3.76 -2.74
N ASN A 173 -22.89 4.14 -2.39
CA ASN A 173 -23.26 5.53 -2.15
C ASN A 173 -22.41 6.16 -1.05
N SER A 174 -22.23 5.44 0.05
CA SER A 174 -21.36 5.90 1.13
C SER A 174 -19.91 6.03 0.69
N LEU A 175 -19.35 5.06 -0.04
CA LEU A 175 -17.95 5.12 -0.52
C LEU A 175 -17.72 6.33 -1.43
N ILE A 176 -18.61 6.57 -2.39
CA ILE A 176 -18.48 7.67 -3.35
C ILE A 176 -18.52 9.03 -2.65
N SER A 177 -19.27 9.15 -1.54
CA SER A 177 -19.32 10.41 -0.78
C SER A 177 -17.96 10.87 -0.24
N TYR A 178 -17.02 9.94 0.02
CA TYR A 178 -15.66 10.27 0.47
C TYR A 178 -14.73 10.72 -0.67
N VAL A 179 -15.06 10.46 -1.93
CA VAL A 179 -14.16 10.65 -3.08
C VAL A 179 -14.78 11.58 -4.13
N PRO A 180 -15.06 12.86 -3.80
CA PRO A 180 -15.77 13.76 -4.71
C PRO A 180 -14.99 14.07 -6.01
N GLN A 181 -13.68 13.82 -6.04
CA GLN A 181 -12.82 14.01 -7.23
C GLN A 181 -12.69 12.76 -8.10
N LEU A 182 -13.49 11.72 -7.84
CA LEU A 182 -13.39 10.44 -8.54
C LEU A 182 -13.69 10.57 -10.03
N ARG A 183 -12.73 10.15 -10.86
CA ARG A 183 -12.83 10.14 -12.33
C ARG A 183 -13.03 8.75 -12.90
N ARG A 184 -12.51 7.72 -12.20
CA ARG A 184 -12.69 6.32 -12.60
C ARG A 184 -13.02 5.47 -11.39
N LEU A 185 -14.09 4.69 -11.53
CA LEU A 185 -14.55 3.71 -10.57
C LEU A 185 -14.66 2.36 -11.26
N SER A 186 -14.11 1.32 -10.63
CA SER A 186 -14.27 -0.06 -11.10
C SER A 186 -14.48 -0.98 -9.91
N PHE A 187 -15.37 -1.94 -10.04
CA PHE A 187 -15.60 -2.98 -9.05
C PHE A 187 -15.78 -4.35 -9.72
N TYR A 188 -15.48 -5.43 -9.00
CA TYR A 188 -15.63 -6.79 -9.53
C TYR A 188 -17.10 -7.15 -9.76
N SER A 189 -17.96 -6.88 -8.77
CA SER A 189 -19.39 -7.15 -8.86
C SER A 189 -20.18 -6.22 -7.94
N LEU A 190 -21.39 -5.85 -8.35
CA LEU A 190 -22.33 -5.05 -7.57
C LEU A 190 -23.48 -5.93 -7.10
N HIS A 191 -23.73 -5.97 -5.80
CA HIS A 191 -24.81 -6.77 -5.20
C HIS A 191 -25.93 -5.86 -4.70
N LYS A 192 -27.15 -6.08 -5.18
CA LYS A 192 -28.35 -5.39 -4.68
C LYS A 192 -28.85 -6.12 -3.43
N SER A 193 -28.93 -5.45 -2.29
CA SER A 193 -29.67 -6.00 -1.15
C SER A 193 -31.16 -5.97 -1.50
N TYR A 194 -31.79 -7.14 -1.52
CA TYR A 194 -33.25 -7.21 -1.50
C TYR A 194 -33.65 -6.92 -0.04
N ARG A 195 -34.14 -5.72 0.24
CA ARG A 195 -34.82 -5.46 1.52
C ARG A 195 -36.03 -6.39 1.57
N LYS A 196 -36.07 -7.26 2.58
CA LYS A 196 -37.32 -7.86 3.05
C LYS A 196 -37.99 -6.87 3.98
#